data_AF-A0A3D4QLA6-F1
#
_entry.id   AF-A0A3D4QLA6-F1
#
_cell.length_a   1.000
_cell.length_b   1.000
_cell.length_c   1.000
_cell.angle_alpha   90.00
_cell.angle_beta   90.00
_cell.angle_gamma   90.00
#
_symmetry.space_group_name_H-M   'P 1'
#
loop_
_entity.id
_entity.type
_entity.pdbx_description
1 polymer ?
#
loop_
_entity_poly.entity_id
_entity_poly.type
_entity_poly.pdbx_seq_one_letter_code
_entity_poly.pdbx_strand_id
1 'polypeptide(L)'
;NAAPAEPVLVLNAGMDALEAADVAMAFGSLGIKRMLVTRTDATGRMGAILAAMESAGLALAGTTGSADPIDGFFPTGAPDLADLLYGEVLSLNAELPLRNQEDEDVDLEDLIDGHERMINVALPAEG
;
A
#
# COMPACT_ATOMS: atom_id res chain seq x y z
N ASN A 1 15.38 -4.84 33.02
CA ASN A 1 15.84 -4.94 31.61
C ASN A 1 14.67 -4.60 30.71
N ALA A 2 14.78 -3.54 29.93
CA ALA A 2 13.79 -3.24 28.89
C ALA A 2 14.08 -4.12 27.66
N ALA A 3 13.04 -4.68 27.05
CA ALA A 3 13.17 -5.39 25.79
C ALA A 3 13.62 -4.41 24.68
N PRO A 4 14.36 -4.87 23.65
CA PRO A 4 14.65 -4.04 22.49
C PRO A 4 13.33 -3.59 21.84
N ALA A 5 13.17 -2.28 21.67
CA ALA A 5 12.03 -1.68 20.99
C ALA A 5 12.46 -1.21 19.60
N GLU A 6 11.65 -1.52 18.59
CA GLU A 6 11.88 -1.05 17.24
C GLU A 6 11.33 0.37 17.06
N PRO A 7 12.13 1.34 16.57
CA PRO A 7 11.62 2.66 16.23
C PRO A 7 10.82 2.60 14.92
N VAL A 8 9.64 3.22 14.93
CA VAL A 8 8.72 3.27 13.78
C VAL A 8 8.34 4.71 13.52
N LEU A 9 8.48 5.17 12.27
CA LEU A 9 8.08 6.52 11.86
C LEU A 9 6.55 6.62 11.83
N VAL A 10 5.97 7.70 12.35
CA VAL A 10 4.51 7.92 12.26
C VAL A 10 4.23 9.11 11.36
N LEU A 11 3.45 8.90 10.31
CA LEU A 11 3.03 9.94 9.36
C LEU A 11 1.51 10.06 9.28
N ASN A 12 1.04 11.21 8.85
CA ASN A 12 -0.36 11.43 8.47
C ASN A 12 -0.51 11.17 6.96
N ALA A 13 -1.51 10.39 6.58
CA ALA A 13 -1.85 10.14 5.17
C ALA A 13 -2.07 11.44 4.37
N GLY A 14 -2.56 12.50 5.01
CA GLY A 14 -2.86 13.79 4.39
C GLY A 14 -1.69 14.77 4.29
N MET A 15 -0.46 14.33 4.55
CA MET A 15 0.73 15.19 4.33
C MET A 15 0.91 15.53 2.85
N ASP A 16 1.63 16.62 2.57
CA ASP A 16 2.16 16.83 1.23
C ASP A 16 3.18 15.73 0.89
N ALA A 17 3.21 15.30 -0.39
CA ALA A 17 4.04 14.17 -0.80
C ALA A 17 5.54 14.46 -0.71
N LEU A 18 5.98 15.69 -1.04
CA LEU A 18 7.39 16.07 -0.92
C LEU A 18 7.78 16.20 0.56
N GLU A 19 6.92 16.80 1.38
CA GLU A 19 7.16 16.90 2.82
C GLU A 19 7.27 15.50 3.47
N ALA A 20 6.40 14.56 3.07
CA ALA A 20 6.45 13.18 3.54
C ALA A 20 7.75 12.48 3.15
N ALA A 21 8.25 12.69 1.93
CA ALA A 21 9.53 12.15 1.47
C ALA A 21 10.72 12.73 2.24
N ASP A 22 10.74 14.06 2.46
CA ASP A 22 11.80 14.72 3.22
C ASP A 22 11.88 14.20 4.66
N VAL A 23 10.72 14.04 5.31
CA VAL A 23 10.63 13.46 6.65
C VAL A 23 11.09 11.99 6.63
N ALA A 24 10.62 11.20 5.68
CA ALA A 24 11.00 9.79 5.57
C ALA A 24 12.50 9.61 5.40
N MET A 25 13.15 10.38 4.52
CA MET A 25 14.61 10.34 4.33
C MET A 25 15.37 10.73 5.60
N ALA A 26 14.92 11.79 6.29
CA ALA A 26 15.55 12.24 7.52
C ALA A 26 15.54 11.13 8.59
N PHE A 27 14.40 10.46 8.79
CA PHE A 27 14.29 9.38 9.77
C PHE A 27 14.87 8.04 9.29
N GLY A 28 14.82 7.75 7.99
CA GLY A 28 15.48 6.59 7.38
C GLY A 28 17.00 6.63 7.58
N SER A 29 17.61 7.83 7.54
CA SER A 29 19.04 8.01 7.84
C SER A 29 19.43 7.63 9.28
N LEU A 30 18.46 7.55 10.20
CA LEU A 30 18.63 7.12 11.59
C LEU A 30 18.43 5.60 11.77
N GLY A 31 18.21 4.85 10.68
CA GLY A 31 18.04 3.39 10.70
C GLY A 31 16.61 2.92 10.95
N ILE A 32 15.61 3.81 10.87
CA ILE A 32 14.20 3.42 10.88
C ILE A 32 13.88 2.67 9.57
N LYS A 33 13.14 1.56 9.70
CA LYS A 33 12.82 0.66 8.58
C LYS A 33 11.35 0.57 8.27
N ARG A 34 10.49 1.01 9.20
CA ARG A 34 9.05 0.90 9.07
C ARG A 34 8.35 2.20 9.42
N MET A 35 7.15 2.36 8.87
CA MET A 35 6.27 3.48 9.17
C MET A 35 4.84 3.05 9.50
N LEU A 36 4.17 3.85 10.32
CA LEU A 36 2.75 3.82 10.62
C LEU A 36 2.10 5.02 9.95
N VAL A 37 0.97 4.79 9.28
CA VAL A 37 0.20 5.88 8.67
C VAL A 37 -1.12 6.07 9.40
N THR A 38 -1.40 7.30 9.78
CA THR A 38 -2.60 7.68 10.52
C THR A 38 -3.53 8.53 9.65
N ARG A 39 -4.80 8.62 10.07
CA ARG A 39 -5.84 9.46 9.45
C ARG A 39 -6.09 9.13 7.98
N THR A 40 -6.05 7.85 7.64
CA THR A 40 -6.34 7.38 6.27
C THR A 40 -7.80 7.63 5.86
N ASP A 41 -8.70 7.83 6.82
CA ASP A 41 -10.11 8.23 6.64
C ASP A 41 -10.32 9.72 6.35
N ALA A 42 -9.34 10.56 6.69
CA ALA A 42 -9.47 12.02 6.58
C ALA A 42 -9.02 12.57 5.22
N THR A 43 -8.50 11.74 4.31
CA THR A 43 -7.97 12.14 3.00
C THR A 43 -8.21 11.09 1.93
N GLY A 44 -8.57 11.52 0.72
CA GLY A 44 -8.58 10.67 -0.49
C GLY A 44 -7.28 10.69 -1.28
N ARG A 45 -6.25 11.39 -0.79
CA ARG A 45 -4.95 11.55 -1.45
C ARG A 45 -3.90 10.82 -0.65
N MET A 46 -3.48 9.66 -1.13
CA MET A 46 -2.55 8.78 -0.43
C MET A 46 -1.13 8.81 -1.00
N GLY A 47 -0.84 9.77 -1.87
CA GLY A 47 0.48 9.94 -2.48
C GLY A 47 1.61 10.13 -1.46
N ALA A 48 1.33 10.69 -0.28
CA ALA A 48 2.30 10.83 0.80
C ALA A 48 2.81 9.48 1.34
N ILE A 49 1.96 8.44 1.34
CA ILE A 49 2.32 7.09 1.77
C ILE A 49 3.40 6.55 0.83
N LEU A 50 3.14 6.61 -0.48
CA LEU A 50 4.07 6.09 -1.48
C LEU A 50 5.36 6.90 -1.54
N ALA A 51 5.27 8.23 -1.46
CA ALA A 51 6.45 9.10 -1.46
C ALA A 51 7.38 8.83 -0.26
N ALA A 52 6.81 8.61 0.93
CA ALA A 52 7.60 8.25 2.11
C ALA A 52 8.23 6.85 1.99
N MET A 53 7.49 5.86 1.49
CA MET A 53 7.99 4.50 1.29
C MET A 53 9.16 4.47 0.28
N GLU A 54 8.98 5.12 -0.88
CA GLU A 54 9.93 5.09 -1.98
C GLU A 54 11.22 5.85 -1.64
N SER A 55 11.11 7.05 -1.07
CA SER A 55 12.26 7.92 -0.81
C SER A 55 13.26 7.36 0.21
N ALA A 56 12.79 6.55 1.17
CA ALA A 56 13.61 6.03 2.26
C ALA A 56 13.61 4.50 2.38
N GLY A 57 12.95 3.78 1.46
CA GLY A 57 12.83 2.32 1.49
C GLY A 57 12.09 1.80 2.72
N LEU A 58 11.10 2.56 3.24
CA LEU A 58 10.35 2.20 4.43
C LEU A 58 9.26 1.18 4.10
N ALA A 59 9.15 0.14 4.93
CA ALA A 59 8.02 -0.79 4.88
C ALA A 59 6.84 -0.27 5.72
N LEU A 60 5.63 -0.63 5.35
CA LEU A 60 4.44 -0.27 6.12
C LEU A 60 4.29 -1.24 7.30
N ALA A 61 4.30 -0.71 8.53
CA ALA A 61 3.95 -1.49 9.71
C ALA A 61 2.43 -1.64 9.84
N GLY A 62 1.68 -0.62 9.41
CA GLY A 62 0.24 -0.66 9.31
C GLY A 62 -0.39 0.74 9.26
N THR A 63 -1.71 0.79 9.27
CA THR A 63 -2.49 2.01 9.10
C THR A 63 -3.61 2.15 10.12
N THR A 64 -4.12 3.37 10.29
CA THR A 64 -5.32 3.65 11.08
C THR A 64 -6.10 4.82 10.49
N GLY A 65 -7.42 4.68 10.44
CA GLY A 65 -8.35 5.64 9.86
C GLY A 65 -9.69 5.61 10.57
N SER A 66 -9.68 5.90 11.88
CA SER A 66 -10.89 5.99 12.69
C SER A 66 -10.72 7.08 13.74
N ALA A 67 -11.82 7.76 14.05
CA ALA A 67 -11.93 8.65 15.21
C ALA A 67 -12.21 7.88 16.52
N ASP A 68 -12.53 6.58 16.42
CA ASP A 68 -12.72 5.71 17.59
C ASP A 68 -11.36 5.22 18.11
N PRO A 69 -10.97 5.56 19.35
CA PRO A 69 -9.70 5.11 19.94
C PRO A 69 -9.64 3.59 20.23
N ILE A 70 -10.75 2.87 20.16
CA ILE A 70 -10.84 1.41 20.37
C ILE A 70 -10.64 0.66 19.05
N ASP A 71 -11.01 1.27 17.93
CA ASP A 71 -10.86 0.69 16.59
C ASP A 71 -9.53 1.16 15.99
N GLY A 72 -8.46 0.48 16.41
CA GLY A 72 -7.11 1.04 16.34
C GLY A 72 -6.10 0.08 15.75
N PHE A 73 -5.47 0.54 14.66
CA PHE A 73 -4.31 -0.05 13.99
C PHE A 73 -4.53 -1.41 13.32
N PHE A 74 -4.36 -1.42 12.00
CA PHE A 74 -4.39 -2.61 11.17
C PHE A 74 -2.99 -2.87 10.61
N PRO A 75 -2.34 -4.01 10.89
CA PRO A 75 -1.18 -4.46 10.12
C PRO A 75 -1.56 -4.44 8.63
N THR A 76 -0.69 -3.89 7.79
CA THR A 76 -1.03 -3.64 6.37
C THR A 76 0.05 -4.26 5.48
N GLY A 77 -0.35 -5.22 4.66
CA GLY A 77 0.46 -5.80 3.60
C GLY A 77 0.29 -5.09 2.26
N ALA A 78 0.94 -5.61 1.22
CA ALA A 78 0.83 -5.05 -0.13
C ALA A 78 -0.61 -5.09 -0.71
N PRO A 79 -1.42 -6.15 -0.52
CA PRO A 79 -2.81 -6.15 -0.97
C PRO A 79 -3.67 -5.10 -0.27
N ASP A 80 -3.57 -4.99 1.06
CA ASP A 80 -4.30 -3.99 1.84
C ASP A 80 -3.94 -2.56 1.42
N LEU A 81 -2.66 -2.31 1.11
CA LEU A 81 -2.21 -1.03 0.59
C LEU A 81 -2.75 -0.76 -0.83
N ALA A 82 -2.83 -1.78 -1.68
CA ALA A 82 -3.44 -1.63 -3.01
C ALA A 82 -4.92 -1.27 -2.87
N ASP A 83 -5.69 -1.98 -2.04
CA ASP A 83 -7.11 -1.69 -1.79
C ASP A 83 -7.30 -0.28 -1.26
N LEU A 84 -6.43 0.13 -0.33
CA LEU A 84 -6.40 1.47 0.23
C LEU A 84 -6.17 2.54 -0.86
N LEU A 85 -5.20 2.33 -1.76
CA LEU A 85 -4.84 3.27 -2.84
C LEU A 85 -5.87 3.34 -3.98
N TYR A 86 -6.42 2.19 -4.37
CA TYR A 86 -7.41 2.09 -5.43
C TYR A 86 -8.82 2.47 -4.95
N GLY A 87 -9.03 2.53 -3.63
CA GLY A 87 -10.21 3.15 -3.03
C GLY A 87 -11.52 2.45 -3.37
N GLU A 88 -11.52 1.13 -3.53
CA GLU A 88 -12.71 0.28 -3.74
C GLU A 88 -13.96 0.84 -3.00
N VAL A 89 -15.09 1.25 -3.59
CA VAL A 89 -15.90 0.78 -4.74
C VAL A 89 -16.22 -0.73 -4.77
N LEU A 90 -15.35 -1.61 -4.29
CA LEU A 90 -15.69 -2.92 -3.69
C LEU A 90 -15.94 -2.72 -2.21
N SER A 91 -17.04 -2.01 -2.00
CA SER A 91 -17.95 -2.10 -0.88
C SER A 91 -17.57 -3.09 0.21
N LEU A 92 -17.65 -2.61 1.45
CA LEU A 92 -18.08 -3.34 2.64
C LEU A 92 -19.34 -4.26 2.45
N ASN A 93 -19.84 -4.47 1.22
CA ASN A 93 -20.95 -5.33 0.82
C ASN A 93 -20.83 -5.96 -0.59
N ALA A 94 -19.66 -6.08 -1.21
CA ALA A 94 -19.53 -6.92 -2.41
C ALA A 94 -18.54 -8.03 -2.10
N GLU A 95 -19.02 -9.27 -2.19
CA GLU A 95 -18.18 -10.47 -2.22
C GLU A 95 -17.09 -10.28 -3.27
N LEU A 96 -15.96 -9.76 -2.84
CA LEU A 96 -14.71 -9.90 -3.54
C LEU A 96 -14.42 -11.40 -3.55
N PRO A 97 -14.08 -12.01 -4.70
CA PRO A 97 -13.49 -13.32 -4.67
C PRO A 97 -12.18 -13.17 -3.89
N LEU A 98 -12.22 -13.54 -2.61
CA LEU A 98 -11.01 -13.85 -1.87
C LEU A 98 -10.30 -14.87 -2.73
N ARG A 99 -9.06 -14.58 -3.17
CA ARG A 99 -8.21 -15.60 -3.79
C ARG A 99 -8.20 -16.76 -2.81
N ASN A 100 -8.87 -17.84 -3.16
CA ASN A 100 -8.86 -19.02 -2.32
C ASN A 100 -7.41 -19.54 -2.39
N GLN A 101 -6.90 -20.16 -1.32
CA GLN A 101 -5.60 -20.81 -1.38
C GLN A 101 -5.52 -21.91 -2.46
N GLU A 102 -6.65 -22.25 -3.08
CA GLU A 102 -6.74 -23.14 -4.25
C GLU A 102 -6.36 -22.44 -5.58
N ASP A 103 -6.23 -21.11 -5.62
CA ASP A 103 -5.79 -20.33 -6.80
C ASP A 103 -4.25 -20.28 -6.96
N GLU A 104 -3.50 -21.11 -6.23
CA GLU A 104 -2.03 -21.21 -6.36
C GLU A 104 -1.56 -21.89 -7.65
N ASP A 105 -2.46 -22.54 -8.40
CA ASP A 105 -2.15 -23.19 -9.68
C ASP A 105 -2.53 -22.32 -10.91
N VAL A 106 -2.37 -21.00 -10.83
CA VAL A 106 -2.37 -20.19 -12.06
C VAL A 106 -0.98 -20.26 -12.66
N ASP A 107 -0.84 -21.07 -13.72
CA ASP A 107 0.38 -21.16 -14.50
C ASP A 107 0.75 -19.76 -15.01
N LEU A 108 1.84 -19.21 -14.46
CA LEU A 108 2.32 -17.86 -14.77
C LEU A 108 2.62 -17.72 -16.27
N GLU A 109 2.92 -18.81 -16.97
CA GLU A 109 3.13 -18.83 -18.42
C GLU A 109 1.82 -18.52 -19.18
N ASP A 110 0.69 -19.07 -18.74
CA ASP A 110 -0.64 -18.82 -19.35
C ASP A 110 -1.12 -17.36 -19.15
N LEU A 111 -0.76 -16.74 -18.02
CA LEU A 111 -1.12 -15.35 -17.74
C LEU A 111 -0.31 -14.36 -18.60
N ILE A 112 0.95 -14.68 -18.88
CA ILE A 112 1.84 -13.89 -19.74
C ILE A 112 1.38 -14.02 -21.21
N ASP A 113 1.09 -15.24 -21.67
CA ASP A 113 0.58 -15.49 -23.02
C ASP A 113 -0.78 -14.82 -23.28
N GLY A 114 -1.63 -14.77 -22.26
CA GLY A 114 -2.90 -14.04 -22.30
C GLY A 114 -2.71 -12.53 -22.52
N HIS A 115 -1.73 -11.93 -21.84
CA HIS A 115 -1.42 -10.50 -21.95
C HIS A 115 -0.77 -10.16 -23.31
N GLU A 116 0.14 -11.00 -23.82
CA GLU A 116 0.76 -10.79 -25.14
C GLU A 116 -0.29 -10.80 -26.26
N ARG A 117 -1.31 -11.68 -26.17
CA ARG A 117 -2.41 -11.70 -27.13
C ARG A 117 -3.28 -10.45 -27.08
N MET A 118 -3.53 -9.87 -25.91
CA MET A 118 -4.31 -8.63 -25.80
C MET A 118 -3.55 -7.41 -26.33
N ILE A 119 -2.24 -7.32 -26.10
CA ILE A 119 -1.40 -6.23 -26.63
C ILE A 119 -1.35 -6.27 -28.16
N ASN A 120 -1.21 -7.46 -28.76
CA ASN A 120 -1.15 -7.62 -30.22
C ASN A 120 -2.50 -7.38 -30.94
N VAL A 121 -3.63 -7.44 -30.23
CA VAL A 121 -4.95 -7.08 -30.80
C VAL A 121 -5.21 -5.56 -30.73
N ALA A 122 -4.57 -4.86 -29.79
CA ALA A 122 -4.75 -3.41 -29.59
C ALA A 122 -3.86 -2.54 -30.48
N LEU A 123 -2.87 -3.12 -31.16
CA LEU A 123 -2.11 -2.42 -32.21
C LEU A 123 -2.81 -2.64 -33.55
N PRO A 124 -3.36 -1.60 -34.21
CA PRO A 124 -3.77 -1.75 -35.60
C PRO A 124 -2.52 -2.13 -36.40
N ALA A 125 -2.61 -3.19 -37.20
CA ALA A 125 -1.58 -3.51 -38.17
C ALA A 125 -1.43 -2.29 -39.10
N GLU A 126 -0.39 -1.48 -38.87
CA GLU A 126 -0.06 -0.38 -39.76
C GLU A 126 0.23 -0.98 -41.15
N GLY A 127 -0.60 -0.59 -42.10
CA GLY A 127 -0.44 -0.78 -43.54
C GLY A 127 -0.87 0.48 -44.24
#